data_AF-A0AA36IGI0-F1
#
_entry.id   AF-A0AA36IGI0-F1
#
_cell.length_a   1.000
_cell.length_b   1.000
_cell.length_c   1.000
_cell.angle_alpha   90.00
_cell.angle_beta   90.00
_cell.angle_gamma   90.00
#
_symmetry.space_group_name_H-M   'P 1'
#
loop_
_entity.id
_entity.type
_entity.pdbx_description
1 polymer ?
#
loop_
_entity_poly.entity_id
_entity_poly.type
_entity_poly.pdbx_seq_one_letter_code
_entity_poly.pdbx_strand_id
1 'polypeptide(L)'
;MASISQLSLAGLIARLKEVDYIKGIKSPDDEQAAVLATEAEVKKALFEELQAASSGLTSFEKRVAKEFLQNQIKSVDVSAKGGEAKRTKLQELLSNVETATSKDDPPHLRRAKADLSKAEKAFEEISKNYERWEKGKKMLSVDEIKVLKRSYEEGKQKMEKAKELLQEQQLRRAEAAVAPLQEEKERGAAAVAMEAKLARAAKAKASRAPPATSKAQGYPAPKQMAGLRQAQLAAQVRAEAMEERAPAPAPAPAPVRRAPPRESPVEAPVLSYACTCTAVAEHLGVSEAKARDLAMSSAEFAVHFDPETWQAIQDRSLAIEKANREKQRELERRKQERALAKAGL
;
A
#
# COMPACT_ATOMS: atom_id res chain seq x y z
N MET A 1 -11.24 12.07 9.87
CA MET A 1 -11.26 11.00 10.90
C MET A 1 -12.08 9.83 10.40
N ALA A 2 -11.72 8.58 10.73
CA ALA A 2 -12.56 7.42 10.40
C ALA A 2 -13.87 7.46 11.22
N SER A 3 -14.99 7.03 10.63
CA SER A 3 -16.25 6.95 11.37
C SER A 3 -16.21 5.82 12.40
N ILE A 4 -17.00 5.90 13.47
CA ILE A 4 -17.04 4.88 14.54
C ILE A 4 -17.36 3.50 13.97
N SER A 5 -18.27 3.43 13.00
CA SER A 5 -18.64 2.20 12.29
C SER A 5 -17.49 1.55 11.52
N GLN A 6 -16.44 2.30 11.21
CA GLN A 6 -15.25 1.84 10.49
C GLN A 6 -14.14 1.35 11.43
N LEU A 7 -14.27 1.55 12.75
CA LEU A 7 -13.23 1.21 13.72
C LEU A 7 -13.33 -0.25 14.17
N SER A 8 -12.20 -0.95 14.19
CA SER A 8 -12.08 -2.27 14.83
C SER A 8 -12.24 -2.14 16.34
N LEU A 9 -12.29 -3.26 17.06
CA LEU A 9 -12.29 -3.22 18.53
C LEU A 9 -11.08 -2.45 19.08
N ALA A 10 -9.91 -2.65 18.48
CA ALA A 10 -8.71 -1.89 18.84
C ALA A 10 -8.82 -0.40 18.48
N GLY A 11 -9.44 -0.08 17.34
CA GLY A 11 -9.75 1.29 16.92
C GLY A 11 -10.67 2.02 17.91
N LEU A 12 -11.73 1.35 18.38
CA LEU A 12 -12.67 1.88 19.37
C LEU A 12 -11.97 2.16 20.71
N ILE A 13 -11.11 1.24 21.17
CA ILE A 13 -10.32 1.43 22.39
C ILE A 13 -9.35 2.61 22.23
N ALA A 14 -8.67 2.74 21.08
CA ALA A 14 -7.77 3.85 20.81
C ALA A 14 -8.52 5.19 20.80
N ARG A 15 -9.69 5.24 20.16
CA ARG A 15 -10.56 6.42 20.13
C ARG A 15 -11.05 6.83 21.52
N LEU A 16 -11.39 5.86 22.37
CA LEU A 16 -11.79 6.16 23.75
C LEU A 16 -10.63 6.75 24.57
N LYS A 17 -9.40 6.22 24.39
CA LYS A 17 -8.20 6.79 25.03
C LYS A 17 -7.91 8.21 24.55
N GLU A 18 -8.13 8.49 23.27
CA GLU A 18 -8.00 9.83 22.70
C GLU A 18 -9.03 10.80 23.32
N VAL A 19 -10.29 10.37 23.46
CA VAL A 19 -11.32 11.13 24.16
C VAL A 19 -10.89 11.44 25.61
N ASP A 20 -10.41 10.43 26.35
CA ASP A 20 -9.96 10.61 27.74
C ASP A 20 -8.76 11.57 27.83
N TYR A 21 -7.84 11.53 26.86
CA TYR A 21 -6.72 12.47 26.77
C TYR A 21 -7.21 13.91 26.51
N ILE A 22 -8.10 14.11 25.54
CA ILE A 22 -8.63 15.43 25.16
C ILE A 22 -9.43 16.06 26.31
N LYS A 23 -10.14 15.27 27.13
CA LYS A 23 -10.83 15.77 28.33
C LYS A 23 -9.91 16.45 29.34
N GLY A 24 -8.62 16.10 29.33
CA GLY A 24 -7.60 16.74 30.17
C GLY A 24 -7.15 18.11 29.64
N ILE A 25 -7.52 18.49 28.42
CA ILE A 25 -7.13 19.75 27.77
C ILE A 25 -8.13 20.84 28.15
N LYS A 26 -7.62 21.98 28.64
CA LYS A 26 -8.44 23.09 29.15
C LYS A 26 -9.30 23.79 28.10
N SER A 27 -8.81 23.85 26.86
CA SER A 27 -9.47 24.53 25.74
C SER A 27 -9.27 23.71 24.46
N PRO A 28 -10.11 22.69 24.22
CA PRO A 28 -10.01 21.90 23.00
C PRO A 28 -10.35 22.76 21.77
N ASP A 29 -9.65 22.53 20.67
CA ASP A 29 -10.00 23.09 19.36
C ASP A 29 -11.28 22.43 18.78
N ASP A 30 -11.77 22.93 17.64
CA ASP A 30 -13.02 22.45 17.03
C ASP A 30 -12.94 20.96 16.63
N GLU A 31 -11.78 20.48 16.19
CA GLU A 31 -11.58 19.08 15.84
C GLU A 31 -11.62 18.19 17.09
N GLN A 32 -10.95 18.61 18.16
CA GLN A 32 -10.95 17.97 19.47
C GLN A 32 -12.34 17.96 20.11
N ALA A 33 -13.10 19.05 19.99
CA ALA A 33 -14.48 19.13 20.44
C ALA A 33 -15.37 18.12 19.69
N ALA A 34 -15.18 17.97 18.38
CA ALA A 34 -15.85 16.94 17.60
C ALA A 34 -15.47 15.52 18.06
N VAL A 35 -14.22 15.28 18.46
CA VAL A 35 -13.81 14.00 19.07
C VAL A 35 -14.56 13.74 20.38
N LEU A 36 -14.61 14.73 21.28
CA LEU A 36 -15.32 14.61 22.56
C LEU A 36 -16.81 14.28 22.36
N ALA A 37 -17.45 14.87 21.35
CA ALA A 37 -18.85 14.60 21.02
C ALA A 37 -19.11 13.12 20.67
N THR A 38 -18.10 12.40 20.16
CA THR A 38 -18.23 10.96 19.81
C THR A 38 -18.17 10.01 21.01
N GLU A 39 -17.91 10.49 22.23
CA GLU A 39 -17.67 9.64 23.40
C GLU A 39 -18.79 8.62 23.65
N ALA A 40 -20.04 9.06 23.67
CA ALA A 40 -21.18 8.20 24.01
C ALA A 40 -21.35 7.07 22.97
N GLU A 41 -21.19 7.41 21.69
CA GLU A 41 -21.28 6.47 20.58
C GLU A 41 -20.11 5.47 20.59
N VAL A 42 -18.88 5.94 20.86
CA VAL A 42 -17.69 5.07 20.97
C VAL A 42 -17.84 4.11 22.14
N LYS A 43 -18.31 4.57 23.31
CA LYS A 43 -18.56 3.70 24.47
C LYS A 43 -19.62 2.64 24.19
N LYS A 44 -20.70 3.02 23.51
CA LYS A 44 -21.76 2.10 23.10
C LYS A 44 -21.23 1.03 22.15
N ALA A 45 -20.58 1.46 21.06
CA ALA A 45 -20.02 0.55 20.05
C ALA A 45 -18.95 -0.38 20.65
N LEU A 46 -18.08 0.13 21.52
CA LEU A 46 -17.06 -0.66 22.21
C LEU A 46 -17.70 -1.76 23.07
N PHE A 47 -18.76 -1.42 23.81
CA PHE A 47 -19.44 -2.37 24.67
C PHE A 47 -20.18 -3.45 23.86
N GLU A 48 -20.83 -3.07 22.75
CA GLU A 48 -21.46 -4.02 21.81
C GLU A 48 -20.44 -5.00 21.22
N GLU A 49 -19.28 -4.51 20.76
CA GLU A 49 -18.20 -5.35 20.22
C GLU A 49 -17.59 -6.28 21.28
N LEU A 50 -17.40 -5.80 22.51
CA LEU A 50 -16.91 -6.64 23.61
C LEU A 50 -17.91 -7.74 23.99
N GLN A 51 -19.23 -7.48 23.89
CA GLN A 51 -20.25 -8.52 24.07
C GLN A 51 -20.27 -9.52 22.91
N ALA A 52 -20.03 -9.05 21.69
CA ALA A 52 -19.93 -9.87 20.49
C ALA A 52 -18.60 -10.64 20.37
N ALA A 53 -17.65 -10.44 21.31
CA ALA A 53 -16.33 -11.07 21.30
C ALA A 53 -16.37 -12.61 21.27
N SER A 54 -17.47 -13.23 21.71
CA SER A 54 -17.70 -14.67 21.61
C SER A 54 -17.70 -15.19 20.16
N SER A 55 -17.97 -14.33 19.18
CA SER A 55 -17.87 -14.65 17.75
C SER A 55 -16.43 -14.79 17.22
N GLY A 56 -15.44 -14.48 18.08
CA GLY A 56 -14.02 -14.63 17.82
C GLY A 56 -13.32 -13.30 17.60
N LEU A 57 -12.09 -13.21 18.13
CA LEU A 57 -11.25 -12.01 18.07
C LEU A 57 -9.91 -12.35 17.43
N THR A 58 -9.32 -11.38 16.72
CA THR A 58 -7.92 -11.54 16.30
C THR A 58 -7.00 -11.56 17.52
N SER A 59 -5.81 -12.16 17.37
CA SER A 59 -4.80 -12.19 18.46
C SER A 59 -4.44 -10.80 18.97
N PHE A 60 -4.41 -9.81 18.07
CA PHE A 60 -4.14 -8.42 18.40
C PHE A 60 -5.29 -7.79 19.20
N GLU A 61 -6.53 -7.91 18.73
CA GLU A 61 -7.70 -7.38 19.43
C GLU A 61 -7.87 -8.01 20.81
N LYS A 62 -7.66 -9.33 20.92
CA LYS A 62 -7.70 -10.05 22.19
C LYS A 62 -6.72 -9.48 23.21
N ARG A 63 -5.48 -9.22 22.80
CA ARG A 63 -4.46 -8.59 23.66
C ARG A 63 -4.88 -7.18 24.10
N VAL A 64 -5.27 -6.33 23.15
CA VAL A 64 -5.62 -4.92 23.43
C VAL A 64 -6.86 -4.83 24.31
N ALA A 65 -7.89 -5.63 24.04
CA ALA A 65 -9.12 -5.68 24.83
C ALA A 65 -8.86 -6.19 26.25
N LYS A 66 -8.00 -7.21 26.41
CA LYS A 66 -7.58 -7.73 27.72
C LYS A 66 -6.90 -6.64 28.55
N GLU A 67 -5.90 -5.95 27.99
CA GLU A 67 -5.19 -4.87 28.68
C GLU A 67 -6.14 -3.72 29.07
N PHE A 68 -7.04 -3.35 28.15
CA PHE A 68 -8.04 -2.32 28.40
C PHE A 68 -8.97 -2.69 29.57
N LEU A 69 -9.56 -3.89 29.54
CA LEU A 69 -10.48 -4.35 30.59
C LEU A 69 -9.78 -4.50 31.95
N GLN A 70 -8.54 -5.01 31.97
CA GLN A 70 -7.75 -5.09 33.21
C GLN A 70 -7.48 -3.71 33.81
N ASN A 71 -7.17 -2.71 32.98
CA ASN A 71 -6.98 -1.34 33.45
C ASN A 71 -8.29 -0.71 33.95
N GLN A 72 -9.41 -0.94 33.25
CA GLN A 72 -10.73 -0.50 33.70
C GLN A 72 -11.09 -1.11 35.05
N ILE A 73 -10.91 -2.43 35.23
CA ILE A 73 -11.16 -3.13 36.50
C ILE A 73 -10.33 -2.52 37.65
N LYS A 74 -9.05 -2.22 37.40
CA LYS A 74 -8.17 -1.60 38.40
C LYS A 74 -8.61 -0.18 38.79
N SER A 75 -9.22 0.55 37.86
CA SER A 75 -9.70 1.92 38.10
C SER A 75 -11.09 2.02 38.74
N VAL A 76 -11.82 0.90 38.88
CA VAL A 76 -13.16 0.92 39.48
C VAL A 76 -13.04 1.05 41.00
N ASP A 77 -13.61 2.13 41.54
CA ASP A 77 -13.84 2.25 42.97
C ASP A 77 -15.01 1.35 43.39
N VAL A 78 -14.71 0.30 44.15
CA VAL A 78 -15.68 -0.68 44.65
C VAL A 78 -16.54 -0.09 45.78
N SER A 79 -16.06 0.96 46.46
CA SER A 79 -16.76 1.62 47.56
C SER A 79 -17.89 2.53 47.07
N ALA A 80 -17.84 2.94 45.79
CA ALA A 80 -18.87 3.74 45.16
C ALA A 80 -20.15 2.93 44.90
N LYS A 81 -21.32 3.58 44.94
CA LYS A 81 -22.62 2.95 44.66
C LYS A 81 -22.61 2.30 43.26
N GLY A 82 -22.72 0.98 43.21
CA GLY A 82 -22.68 0.20 41.97
C GLY A 82 -21.28 -0.14 41.45
N GLY A 83 -20.22 0.19 42.20
CA GLY A 83 -18.82 -0.13 41.86
C GLY A 83 -18.58 -1.63 41.74
N GLU A 84 -19.07 -2.42 42.71
CA GLU A 84 -18.96 -3.88 42.68
C GLU A 84 -19.66 -4.50 41.45
N ALA A 85 -20.90 -4.09 41.16
CA ALA A 85 -21.63 -4.56 39.98
C ALA A 85 -20.90 -4.22 38.66
N LYS A 86 -20.32 -3.01 38.57
CA LYS A 86 -19.50 -2.61 37.41
C LYS A 86 -18.24 -3.47 37.29
N ARG A 87 -17.55 -3.75 38.40
CA ARG A 87 -16.37 -4.62 38.43
C ARG A 87 -16.70 -6.03 37.97
N THR A 88 -17.78 -6.63 38.47
CA THR A 88 -18.24 -7.96 38.08
C THR A 88 -18.53 -8.02 36.59
N LYS A 89 -19.24 -7.02 36.05
CA LYS A 89 -19.53 -6.93 34.61
C LYS A 89 -18.27 -6.83 33.74
N LEU A 90 -17.27 -6.06 34.18
CA LEU A 90 -15.99 -5.97 33.47
C LEU A 90 -15.18 -7.27 33.56
N GLN A 91 -15.26 -7.99 34.69
CA GLN A 91 -14.64 -9.32 34.84
C GLN A 91 -15.30 -10.36 33.93
N GLU A 92 -16.62 -10.32 33.79
CA GLU A 92 -17.36 -11.17 32.85
C GLU A 92 -16.90 -10.91 31.40
N LEU A 93 -16.85 -9.64 30.98
CA LEU A 93 -16.32 -9.28 29.66
C LEU A 93 -14.87 -9.74 29.47
N LEU A 94 -14.04 -9.63 30.51
CA LEU A 94 -12.65 -10.07 30.45
C LEU A 94 -12.57 -11.58 30.24
N SER A 95 -13.38 -12.36 30.97
CA SER A 95 -13.50 -13.81 30.79
C SER A 95 -13.95 -14.16 29.37
N ASN A 96 -14.93 -13.43 28.82
CA ASN A 96 -15.39 -13.63 27.44
C ASN A 96 -14.28 -13.36 26.42
N VAL A 97 -13.49 -12.29 26.60
CA VAL A 97 -12.35 -11.98 25.73
C VAL A 97 -11.25 -13.04 25.85
N GLU A 98 -10.98 -13.55 27.05
CA GLU A 98 -9.96 -14.58 27.28
C GLU A 98 -10.35 -15.94 26.70
N THR A 99 -11.64 -16.30 26.76
CA THR A 99 -12.19 -17.54 26.21
C THR A 99 -12.57 -17.44 24.73
N ALA A 100 -12.65 -16.23 24.17
CA ALA A 100 -12.95 -16.00 22.76
C ALA A 100 -12.00 -16.79 21.85
N THR A 101 -12.59 -17.45 20.85
CA THR A 101 -11.85 -18.21 19.83
C THR A 101 -10.96 -17.26 19.04
N SER A 102 -9.72 -17.68 18.79
CA SER A 102 -8.79 -16.92 17.96
C SER A 102 -9.27 -16.93 16.51
N LYS A 103 -9.55 -15.76 15.97
CA LYS A 103 -9.88 -15.55 14.56
C LYS A 103 -8.61 -15.24 13.79
N ASP A 104 -8.54 -15.74 12.55
CA ASP A 104 -7.47 -15.37 11.63
C ASP A 104 -7.48 -13.88 11.31
N ASP A 105 -6.29 -13.34 11.04
CA ASP A 105 -6.15 -11.96 10.61
C ASP A 105 -6.89 -11.77 9.27
N PRO A 106 -7.68 -10.68 9.13
CA PRO A 106 -8.32 -10.34 7.87
C PRO A 106 -7.27 -10.08 6.77
N PRO A 107 -7.64 -10.21 5.48
CA PRO A 107 -6.69 -10.15 4.36
C PRO A 107 -5.82 -8.88 4.32
N HIS A 108 -6.40 -7.71 4.64
CA HIS A 108 -5.67 -6.45 4.66
C HIS A 108 -4.59 -6.42 5.76
N LEU A 109 -4.85 -6.98 6.95
CA LEU A 109 -3.86 -7.11 8.01
C LEU A 109 -2.77 -8.13 7.67
N ARG A 110 -3.13 -9.27 7.08
CA ARG A 110 -2.14 -10.25 6.62
C ARG A 110 -1.18 -9.64 5.61
N ARG A 111 -1.72 -8.84 4.68
CA ARG A 111 -0.93 -8.12 3.69
C ARG A 111 -0.01 -7.08 4.33
N ALA A 112 -0.55 -6.21 5.19
CA ALA A 112 0.25 -5.20 5.88
C ALA A 112 1.38 -5.81 6.72
N LYS A 113 1.13 -6.95 7.38
CA LYS A 113 2.16 -7.72 8.10
C LYS A 113 3.23 -8.28 7.15
N ALA A 114 2.83 -8.79 5.98
CA ALA A 114 3.77 -9.28 4.97
C ALA A 114 4.65 -8.14 4.42
N ASP A 115 4.06 -6.97 4.16
CA ASP A 115 4.79 -5.79 3.68
C ASP A 115 5.77 -5.26 4.73
N LEU A 116 5.35 -5.20 6.00
CA LEU A 116 6.25 -4.88 7.11
C LEU A 116 7.41 -5.87 7.20
N SER A 117 7.13 -7.18 7.18
CA SER A 117 8.19 -8.21 7.23
C SER A 117 9.15 -8.10 6.06
N LYS A 118 8.66 -7.75 4.86
CA LYS A 118 9.50 -7.51 3.68
C LYS A 118 10.38 -6.27 3.85
N ALA A 119 9.82 -5.18 4.38
CA ALA A 119 10.55 -3.94 4.64
C ALA A 119 11.63 -4.13 5.73
N GLU A 120 11.31 -4.87 6.81
CA GLU A 120 12.25 -5.20 7.88
C GLU A 120 13.43 -6.02 7.37
N LYS A 121 13.19 -7.08 6.59
CA LYS A 121 14.26 -7.91 6.01
C LYS A 121 15.16 -7.09 5.08
N ALA A 122 14.56 -6.27 4.21
CA ALA A 122 15.32 -5.40 3.31
C ALA A 122 16.15 -4.36 4.09
N PHE A 123 15.58 -3.77 5.15
CA PHE A 123 16.30 -2.82 5.99
C PHE A 123 17.41 -3.50 6.80
N GLU A 124 17.21 -4.71 7.31
CA GLU A 124 18.20 -5.46 8.07
C GLU A 124 19.48 -5.71 7.24
N GLU A 125 19.34 -6.07 5.96
CA GLU A 125 20.48 -6.24 5.05
C GLU A 125 21.24 -4.93 4.83
N ILE A 126 20.53 -3.81 4.67
CA ILE A 126 21.13 -2.48 4.51
C ILE A 126 21.81 -2.04 5.81
N SER A 127 21.16 -2.25 6.96
CA SER A 127 21.68 -1.94 8.29
C SER A 127 22.96 -2.70 8.60
N LYS A 128 23.01 -4.01 8.31
CA LYS A 128 24.23 -4.82 8.46
C LYS A 128 25.38 -4.30 7.59
N ASN A 129 25.09 -3.88 6.35
CA ASN A 129 26.09 -3.28 5.47
C ASN A 129 26.57 -1.92 6.00
N TYR A 130 25.65 -1.09 6.49
CA TYR A 130 25.92 0.20 7.10
C TYR A 130 26.83 0.05 8.32
N GLU A 131 26.49 -0.84 9.25
CA GLU A 131 27.31 -1.10 10.44
C GLU A 131 28.70 -1.65 10.12
N ARG A 132 28.82 -2.53 9.11
CA ARG A 132 30.14 -3.03 8.68
C ARG A 132 31.02 -1.91 8.14
N TRP A 133 30.43 -0.99 7.37
CA TRP A 133 31.13 0.19 6.89
C TRP A 133 31.52 1.12 8.04
N GLU A 134 30.59 1.44 8.94
CA GLU A 134 30.82 2.32 10.11
C GLU A 134 31.93 1.78 11.03
N LYS A 135 31.98 0.46 11.23
CA LYS A 135 33.02 -0.23 12.02
C LYS A 135 34.35 -0.40 11.26
N GLY A 136 34.48 0.15 10.05
CA GLY A 136 35.67 -0.01 9.20
C GLY A 136 35.90 -1.43 8.67
N LYS A 137 34.95 -2.35 8.86
CA LYS A 137 35.02 -3.75 8.38
C LYS A 137 34.72 -3.89 6.89
N LYS A 138 34.22 -2.82 6.25
CA LYS A 138 33.93 -2.76 4.82
C LYS A 138 34.45 -1.44 4.27
N MET A 139 35.46 -1.50 3.41
CA MET A 139 35.95 -0.35 2.67
C MET A 139 35.03 -0.07 1.48
N LEU A 140 34.57 1.17 1.37
CA LEU A 140 33.70 1.65 0.31
C LEU A 140 34.28 2.95 -0.24
N SER A 141 34.14 3.17 -1.54
CA SER A 141 34.43 4.45 -2.18
C SER A 141 33.50 5.55 -1.68
N VAL A 142 33.89 6.82 -1.85
CA VAL A 142 33.09 7.97 -1.43
C VAL A 142 31.67 7.95 -2.02
N ASP A 143 31.52 7.51 -3.26
CA ASP A 143 30.22 7.41 -3.92
C ASP A 143 29.39 6.25 -3.37
N GLU A 144 30.00 5.10 -3.09
CA GLU A 144 29.33 3.97 -2.44
C GLU A 144 28.87 4.31 -1.02
N ILE A 145 29.64 5.12 -0.28
CA ILE A 145 29.25 5.63 1.04
C ILE A 145 27.99 6.49 0.94
N LYS A 146 27.94 7.41 -0.03
CA LYS A 146 26.76 8.26 -0.26
C LYS A 146 25.52 7.41 -0.60
N VAL A 147 25.70 6.39 -1.46
CA VAL A 147 24.61 5.46 -1.82
C VAL A 147 24.16 4.65 -0.61
N LEU A 148 25.09 4.14 0.20
CA LEU A 148 24.78 3.34 1.40
C LEU A 148 24.03 4.16 2.46
N LYS A 149 24.49 5.38 2.75
CA LYS A 149 23.80 6.30 3.67
C LYS A 149 22.38 6.61 3.21
N ARG A 150 22.21 6.93 1.92
CA ARG A 150 20.88 7.17 1.34
C ARG A 150 19.99 5.93 1.44
N SER A 151 20.52 4.77 1.08
CA SER A 151 19.76 3.51 1.14
C SER A 151 19.35 3.14 2.56
N TYR A 152 20.19 3.46 3.55
CA TYR A 152 19.88 3.27 4.97
C TYR A 152 18.71 4.15 5.41
N GLU A 153 18.76 5.45 5.14
CA GLU A 153 17.68 6.36 5.48
C GLU A 153 16.38 6.03 4.74
N GLU A 154 16.45 5.74 3.43
CA GLU A 154 15.30 5.31 2.65
C GLU A 154 14.71 3.98 3.15
N GLY A 155 15.56 3.02 3.51
CA GLY A 155 15.14 1.73 4.06
C GLY A 155 14.45 1.90 5.43
N LYS A 156 15.03 2.74 6.29
CA LYS A 156 14.46 3.08 7.60
C LYS A 156 13.08 3.73 7.43
N GLN A 157 12.97 4.73 6.57
CA GLN A 157 11.69 5.39 6.28
C GLN A 157 10.64 4.42 5.73
N LYS A 158 11.02 3.49 4.84
CA LYS A 158 10.09 2.49 4.30
C LYS A 158 9.59 1.52 5.38
N MET A 159 10.47 1.07 6.26
CA MET A 159 10.10 0.24 7.40
C MET A 159 9.14 0.98 8.33
N GLU A 160 9.44 2.22 8.72
CA GLU A 160 8.56 3.01 9.59
C GLU A 160 7.19 3.26 8.96
N LYS A 161 7.14 3.62 7.67
CA LYS A 161 5.87 3.74 6.93
C LYS A 161 5.07 2.44 6.89
N ALA A 162 5.74 1.29 6.76
CA ALA A 162 5.07 0.00 6.80
C ALA A 162 4.51 -0.32 8.20
N LYS A 163 5.20 0.08 9.27
CA LYS A 163 4.70 -0.03 10.66
C LYS A 163 3.48 0.86 10.87
N GLU A 164 3.55 2.12 10.44
CA GLU A 164 2.44 3.09 10.51
C GLU A 164 1.21 2.55 9.78
N LEU A 165 1.39 2.02 8.57
CA LEU A 165 0.31 1.42 7.79
C LEU A 165 -0.29 0.19 8.48
N LEU A 166 0.54 -0.69 9.05
CA LEU A 166 0.03 -1.83 9.82
C LEU A 166 -0.78 -1.37 11.03
N GLN A 167 -0.31 -0.35 11.76
CA GLN A 167 -1.02 0.21 12.89
C GLN A 167 -2.36 0.83 12.46
N GLU A 168 -2.38 1.63 11.40
CA GLU A 168 -3.62 2.22 10.85
C GLU A 168 -4.63 1.13 10.46
N GLN A 169 -4.16 0.08 9.78
CA GLN A 169 -5.00 -1.04 9.37
C GLN A 169 -5.54 -1.83 10.57
N GLN A 170 -4.77 -1.96 11.66
CA GLN A 170 -5.23 -2.62 12.90
C GLN A 170 -6.36 -1.86 13.59
N LEU A 171 -6.47 -0.55 13.39
CA LEU A 171 -7.51 0.28 13.97
C LEU A 171 -8.80 0.30 13.12
N ARG A 172 -8.77 -0.20 11.89
CA ARG A 172 -9.91 -0.24 10.97
C ARG A 172 -10.58 -1.63 10.94
N ARG A 173 -11.90 -1.66 10.73
CA ARG A 173 -12.62 -2.88 10.39
C ARG A 173 -12.24 -3.35 9.00
N ALA A 174 -12.43 -4.63 8.72
CA ALA A 174 -12.14 -5.22 7.42
C ALA A 174 -12.91 -4.60 6.25
N GLU A 175 -14.11 -4.11 6.49
CA GLU A 175 -14.97 -3.46 5.48
C GLU A 175 -14.53 -2.03 5.16
N ALA A 176 -13.88 -1.37 6.12
CA ALA A 176 -13.40 0.00 6.01
C ALA A 176 -11.90 0.10 5.73
N ALA A 177 -11.19 -1.02 5.85
CA ALA A 177 -9.80 -1.16 5.49
C ALA A 177 -9.67 -0.84 4.01
N VAL A 178 -9.08 0.32 3.72
CA VAL A 178 -8.80 0.80 2.37
C VAL A 178 -8.13 -0.33 1.59
N ALA A 179 -8.86 -0.92 0.64
CA ALA A 179 -8.23 -1.66 -0.42
C ALA A 179 -7.29 -0.67 -1.11
N PRO A 180 -5.99 -0.98 -1.27
CA PRO A 180 -5.07 -0.10 -1.99
C PRO A 180 -5.41 -0.13 -3.49
N LEU A 181 -6.50 0.52 -3.85
CA LEU A 181 -6.98 0.72 -5.21
C LEU A 181 -6.38 2.03 -5.74
N GLN A 182 -5.10 1.98 -6.13
CA GLN A 182 -4.49 2.71 -7.27
C GLN A 182 -2.98 2.86 -7.07
N GLU A 183 -2.51 3.34 -5.92
CA GLU A 183 -1.07 3.54 -5.68
C GLU A 183 -0.25 2.24 -5.75
N GLU A 184 -0.84 1.09 -5.40
CA GLU A 184 -0.15 -0.20 -5.50
C GLU A 184 -0.16 -0.82 -6.90
N LYS A 185 -1.15 -0.50 -7.74
CA LYS A 185 -1.07 -0.88 -9.16
C LYS A 185 0.13 -0.19 -9.80
N GLU A 186 0.37 1.06 -9.42
CA GLU A 186 1.51 1.83 -9.90
C GLU A 186 2.83 1.41 -9.24
N ARG A 187 2.87 1.15 -7.92
CA ARG A 187 4.08 0.62 -7.26
C ARG A 187 4.42 -0.80 -7.69
N GLY A 188 3.42 -1.66 -7.89
CA GLY A 188 3.60 -3.01 -8.41
C GLY A 188 4.12 -2.99 -9.85
N ALA A 189 3.53 -2.16 -10.71
CA ALA A 189 4.03 -1.96 -12.07
C ALA A 189 5.45 -1.36 -12.09
N ALA A 190 5.75 -0.41 -11.21
CA ALA A 190 7.08 0.20 -11.11
C ALA A 190 8.15 -0.76 -10.58
N ALA A 191 7.82 -1.57 -9.58
CA ALA A 191 8.73 -2.58 -9.03
C ALA A 191 9.02 -3.69 -10.05
N VAL A 192 7.98 -4.20 -10.74
CA VAL A 192 8.13 -5.20 -11.81
C VAL A 192 8.91 -4.61 -13.00
N ALA A 193 8.70 -3.34 -13.36
CA ALA A 193 9.45 -2.68 -14.41
C ALA A 193 10.93 -2.47 -14.04
N MET A 194 11.24 -2.22 -12.76
CA MET A 194 12.63 -2.07 -12.30
C MET A 194 13.35 -3.42 -12.25
N GLU A 195 12.67 -4.48 -11.80
CA GLU A 195 13.20 -5.85 -11.77
C GLU A 195 13.44 -6.38 -13.19
N ALA A 196 12.51 -6.12 -14.12
CA ALA A 196 12.67 -6.43 -15.55
C ALA A 196 13.84 -5.66 -16.19
N LYS A 197 14.08 -4.40 -15.80
CA LYS A 197 15.24 -3.62 -16.25
C LYS A 197 16.55 -4.18 -15.72
N LEU A 198 16.61 -4.57 -14.45
CA LEU A 198 17.80 -5.18 -13.85
C LEU A 198 18.12 -6.54 -14.47
N ALA A 199 17.11 -7.38 -14.72
CA ALA A 199 17.27 -8.66 -15.40
C ALA A 199 17.76 -8.49 -16.85
N ARG A 200 17.26 -7.49 -17.59
CA ARG A 200 17.76 -7.15 -18.94
C ARG A 200 19.19 -6.61 -18.91
N ALA A 201 19.55 -5.78 -17.94
CA ALA A 201 20.90 -5.26 -17.80
C ALA A 201 21.92 -6.38 -17.47
N ALA A 202 21.53 -7.35 -16.63
CA ALA A 202 22.35 -8.54 -16.34
C ALA A 202 22.55 -9.42 -17.59
N LYS A 203 21.50 -9.63 -18.39
CA LYS A 203 21.58 -10.42 -19.64
C LYS A 203 22.40 -9.73 -20.73
N ALA A 204 22.35 -8.41 -20.83
CA ALA A 204 23.18 -7.64 -21.77
C ALA A 204 24.69 -7.73 -21.44
N LYS A 205 25.04 -7.77 -20.15
CA LYS A 205 26.44 -7.91 -19.68
C LYS A 205 27.04 -9.30 -19.97
N ALA A 206 26.22 -10.35 -20.03
CA ALA A 206 26.65 -11.71 -20.36
C ALA A 206 26.89 -11.92 -21.88
N SER A 207 26.34 -11.07 -22.74
CA SER A 207 26.48 -11.20 -24.21
C SER A 207 27.70 -10.48 -24.80
N ARG A 208 28.48 -9.78 -23.98
CA ARG A 208 29.63 -8.97 -24.42
C ARG A 208 30.95 -9.57 -23.90
N ALA A 209 31.14 -10.88 -24.13
CA ALA A 209 32.45 -11.49 -24.04
C ALA A 209 33.20 -11.25 -25.37
N PRO A 210 34.47 -10.84 -25.36
CA PRO A 210 35.26 -10.66 -26.58
C PRO A 210 35.55 -12.03 -27.24
N PRO A 211 35.66 -12.11 -28.59
CA PRO A 211 36.05 -13.34 -29.25
C PRO A 211 37.52 -13.64 -28.92
N ALA A 212 37.75 -14.65 -28.09
CA ALA A 212 39.08 -15.17 -27.83
C ALA A 212 39.54 -16.00 -29.04
N THR A 213 40.53 -15.50 -29.76
CA THR A 213 41.32 -16.27 -30.72
C THR A 213 42.28 -17.18 -29.95
N SER A 214 42.10 -18.50 -30.02
CA SER A 214 43.17 -19.46 -29.75
C SER A 214 43.05 -20.67 -30.66
N LYS A 215 44.06 -20.83 -31.53
CA LYS A 215 44.41 -22.09 -32.18
C LYS A 215 45.26 -22.90 -31.21
N ALA A 216 44.83 -24.10 -30.83
CA ALA A 216 45.69 -25.25 -30.51
C ALA A 216 44.84 -26.50 -30.18
N GLN A 217 44.59 -27.31 -31.22
CA GLN A 217 44.78 -28.76 -31.30
C GLN A 217 44.93 -29.57 -29.98
N GLY A 218 43.93 -30.44 -29.69
CA GLY A 218 44.05 -31.52 -28.70
C GLY A 218 42.73 -32.14 -28.23
N TYR A 219 42.32 -33.25 -28.87
CA TYR A 219 41.38 -34.33 -28.48
C TYR A 219 40.08 -34.04 -27.66
N PRO A 220 38.90 -34.52 -28.11
CA PRO A 220 37.63 -34.32 -27.39
C PRO A 220 37.38 -35.41 -26.34
N ALA A 221 37.05 -35.00 -25.10
CA ALA A 221 36.45 -35.87 -24.09
C ALA A 221 34.90 -35.75 -24.15
N PRO A 222 34.14 -36.85 -24.34
CA PRO A 222 32.69 -36.76 -24.50
C PRO A 222 31.99 -36.99 -23.15
N LYS A 223 31.82 -35.94 -22.33
CA LYS A 223 30.99 -36.03 -21.11
C LYS A 223 30.23 -34.74 -20.78
N GLN A 224 29.45 -34.19 -21.72
CA GLN A 224 28.47 -33.13 -21.40
C GLN A 224 27.16 -33.19 -22.20
N MET A 225 26.78 -34.34 -22.76
CA MET A 225 25.50 -34.49 -23.49
C MET A 225 24.38 -35.17 -22.67
N ALA A 226 24.69 -35.74 -21.49
CA ALA A 226 23.69 -36.43 -20.67
C ALA A 226 22.74 -35.44 -19.96
N GLY A 227 23.28 -34.34 -19.41
CA GLY A 227 22.47 -33.33 -18.71
C GLY A 227 21.52 -32.55 -19.64
N LEU A 228 21.94 -32.30 -20.89
CA LEU A 228 21.10 -31.60 -21.87
C LEU A 228 19.94 -32.47 -22.37
N ARG A 229 20.17 -33.77 -22.57
CA ARG A 229 19.10 -34.73 -22.95
C ARG A 229 18.11 -34.96 -21.80
N GLN A 230 18.57 -35.02 -20.55
CA GLN A 230 17.68 -35.18 -19.41
C GLN A 230 16.79 -33.96 -19.19
N ALA A 231 17.31 -32.74 -19.43
CA ALA A 231 16.52 -31.51 -19.38
C ALA A 231 15.49 -31.41 -20.52
N GLN A 232 15.81 -31.89 -21.72
CA GLN A 232 14.87 -31.93 -22.85
C GLN A 232 13.75 -32.97 -22.64
N LEU A 233 14.05 -34.15 -22.11
CA LEU A 233 13.04 -35.15 -21.76
C LEU A 233 12.09 -34.67 -20.65
N ALA A 234 12.60 -33.99 -19.62
CA ALA A 234 11.77 -33.43 -18.56
C ALA A 234 10.83 -32.30 -19.04
N ALA A 235 11.23 -31.56 -20.09
CA ALA A 235 10.39 -30.55 -20.71
C ALA A 235 9.27 -31.17 -21.57
N GLN A 236 9.56 -32.29 -22.25
CA GLN A 236 8.58 -32.98 -23.09
C GLN A 236 7.49 -33.68 -22.27
N VAL A 237 7.85 -34.32 -21.14
CA VAL A 237 6.88 -34.95 -20.23
C VAL A 237 5.95 -33.93 -19.56
N ARG A 238 6.40 -32.69 -19.32
CA ARG A 238 5.53 -31.60 -18.83
C ARG A 238 4.57 -31.06 -19.88
N ALA A 239 4.95 -31.10 -21.17
CA ALA A 239 4.07 -30.68 -22.25
C ALA A 239 2.97 -31.71 -22.49
N GLU A 240 3.29 -33.01 -22.46
CA GLU A 240 2.30 -34.09 -22.63
C GLU A 240 1.33 -34.21 -21.44
N ALA A 241 1.77 -33.90 -20.21
CA ALA A 241 0.89 -33.90 -19.03
C ALA A 241 -0.14 -32.74 -19.00
N MET A 242 -0.05 -31.76 -19.91
CA MET A 242 -1.04 -30.68 -20.05
C MET A 242 -2.04 -30.92 -21.19
N GLU A 243 -1.84 -31.93 -22.04
CA GLU A 243 -2.68 -32.17 -23.23
C GLU A 243 -3.78 -33.23 -23.00
N GLU A 244 -3.77 -33.94 -21.87
CA GLU A 244 -4.73 -35.00 -21.57
C GLU A 244 -5.65 -34.68 -20.37
N ARG A 245 -6.48 -33.63 -20.51
CA ARG A 245 -7.79 -33.55 -19.81
C ARG A 245 -8.74 -32.56 -20.47
N ALA A 246 -9.19 -32.89 -21.68
CA ALA A 246 -10.41 -32.30 -22.24
C ALA A 246 -11.64 -33.09 -21.75
N PRO A 247 -12.53 -32.52 -20.93
CA PRO A 247 -13.88 -33.06 -20.75
C PRO A 247 -14.75 -32.74 -21.98
N ALA A 248 -15.60 -33.70 -22.34
CA ALA A 248 -16.50 -33.70 -23.48
C ALA A 248 -17.46 -32.49 -23.54
N PRO A 249 -17.93 -32.09 -24.75
CA PRO A 249 -18.76 -30.91 -24.96
C PRO A 249 -20.20 -31.09 -24.43
N ALA A 250 -20.64 -30.13 -23.62
CA ALA A 250 -22.05 -29.96 -23.23
C ALA A 250 -22.87 -29.31 -24.36
N PRO A 251 -24.19 -29.57 -24.45
CA PRO A 251 -25.04 -29.13 -25.55
C PRO A 251 -25.22 -27.60 -25.61
N ALA A 252 -25.32 -27.10 -26.83
CA ALA A 252 -25.35 -25.68 -27.18
C ALA A 252 -26.49 -24.90 -26.49
N PRO A 253 -26.19 -23.77 -25.80
CA PRO A 253 -27.20 -22.79 -25.42
C PRO A 253 -27.64 -21.98 -26.65
N ALA A 254 -28.95 -21.77 -26.76
CA ALA A 254 -29.61 -21.03 -27.83
C ALA A 254 -29.03 -19.61 -28.02
N PRO A 255 -29.05 -19.05 -29.24
CA PRO A 255 -28.54 -17.72 -29.51
C PRO A 255 -29.40 -16.66 -28.82
N VAL A 256 -28.90 -16.14 -27.71
CA VAL A 256 -29.45 -14.93 -27.08
C VAL A 256 -29.18 -13.77 -28.04
N ARG A 257 -30.25 -13.24 -28.62
CA ARG A 257 -30.25 -12.02 -29.43
C ARG A 257 -29.44 -10.95 -28.71
N ARG A 258 -28.36 -10.49 -29.33
CA ARG A 258 -27.60 -9.32 -28.90
C ARG A 258 -28.57 -8.15 -28.80
N ALA A 259 -28.78 -7.65 -27.59
CA ALA A 259 -29.40 -6.36 -27.38
C ALA A 259 -28.59 -5.30 -28.15
N PRO A 260 -29.25 -4.32 -28.78
CA PRO A 260 -28.54 -3.21 -29.41
C PRO A 260 -27.63 -2.52 -28.38
N PRO A 261 -26.47 -1.98 -28.80
CA PRO A 261 -25.57 -1.28 -27.90
C PRO A 261 -26.34 -0.19 -27.16
N ARG A 262 -26.36 -0.26 -25.82
CA ARG A 262 -26.73 0.89 -25.02
C ARG A 262 -25.72 1.99 -25.37
N GLU A 263 -26.20 3.09 -25.92
CA GLU A 263 -25.46 4.33 -25.98
C GLU A 263 -25.00 4.66 -24.55
N SER A 264 -23.70 4.49 -24.31
CA SER A 264 -23.08 4.94 -23.07
C SER A 264 -23.26 6.45 -22.98
N PRO A 265 -23.69 7.00 -21.82
CA PRO A 265 -23.67 8.44 -21.62
C PRO A 265 -22.25 8.93 -21.89
N VAL A 266 -22.13 10.02 -22.66
CA VAL A 266 -20.87 10.65 -23.06
C VAL A 266 -19.96 10.74 -21.83
N GLU A 267 -18.95 9.89 -21.75
CA GLU A 267 -18.04 9.85 -20.61
C GLU A 267 -17.32 11.19 -20.53
N ALA A 268 -17.56 11.93 -19.44
CA ALA A 268 -16.88 13.20 -19.20
C ALA A 268 -15.35 12.97 -19.25
N PRO A 269 -14.58 13.87 -19.88
CA PRO A 269 -13.13 13.72 -19.98
C PRO A 269 -12.51 13.52 -18.59
N VAL A 270 -11.73 12.46 -18.41
CA VAL A 270 -11.01 12.21 -17.16
C VAL A 270 -9.84 13.20 -17.08
N LEU A 271 -9.97 14.21 -16.23
CA LEU A 271 -8.98 15.27 -16.06
C LEU A 271 -7.96 14.92 -14.97
N SER A 272 -6.68 15.13 -15.26
CA SER A 272 -5.61 15.05 -14.26
C SER A 272 -5.81 16.10 -13.16
N TYR A 273 -5.88 15.66 -11.90
CA TYR A 273 -6.09 16.54 -10.75
C TYR A 273 -5.01 17.63 -10.65
N ALA A 274 -3.74 17.28 -10.86
CA ALA A 274 -2.65 18.26 -10.82
C ALA A 274 -2.79 19.36 -11.89
N CYS A 275 -3.12 18.98 -13.13
CA CYS A 275 -3.31 19.96 -14.22
C CYS A 275 -4.57 20.81 -13.99
N THR A 276 -5.60 20.22 -13.38
CA THR A 276 -6.85 20.91 -13.02
C THR A 276 -6.60 21.95 -11.93
N CYS A 277 -5.81 21.62 -10.90
CA CYS A 277 -5.42 22.59 -9.87
C CYS A 277 -4.60 23.75 -10.43
N THR A 278 -3.70 23.50 -11.38
CA THR A 278 -2.97 24.58 -12.07
C THR A 278 -3.91 25.46 -12.89
N ALA A 279 -4.84 24.86 -13.65
CA ALA A 279 -5.83 25.61 -14.43
C ALA A 279 -6.76 26.46 -13.54
N VAL A 280 -7.22 25.91 -12.42
CA VAL A 280 -8.04 26.61 -11.41
C VAL A 280 -7.24 27.75 -10.77
N ALA A 281 -5.96 27.51 -10.43
CA ALA A 281 -5.07 28.53 -9.87
C ALA A 281 -4.86 29.70 -10.85
N GLU A 282 -4.63 29.41 -12.12
CA GLU A 282 -4.53 30.42 -13.19
C GLU A 282 -5.83 31.21 -13.34
N HIS A 283 -6.98 30.54 -13.33
CA HIS A 283 -8.28 31.19 -13.50
C HIS A 283 -8.64 32.10 -12.32
N LEU A 284 -8.39 31.66 -11.09
CA LEU A 284 -8.69 32.42 -9.87
C LEU A 284 -7.61 33.44 -9.48
N GLY A 285 -6.46 33.45 -10.16
CA GLY A 285 -5.32 34.29 -9.80
C GLY A 285 -4.73 33.95 -8.42
N VAL A 286 -4.79 32.68 -8.01
CA VAL A 286 -4.28 32.20 -6.72
C VAL A 286 -3.10 31.23 -6.91
N SER A 287 -2.45 30.84 -5.82
CA SER A 287 -1.42 29.80 -5.87
C SER A 287 -2.02 28.41 -6.05
N GLU A 288 -1.27 27.49 -6.66
CA GLU A 288 -1.70 26.08 -6.82
C GLU A 288 -2.00 25.40 -5.48
N ALA A 289 -1.28 25.75 -4.41
CA ALA A 289 -1.53 25.23 -3.08
C ALA A 289 -2.93 25.63 -2.60
N LYS A 290 -3.29 26.91 -2.74
CA LYS A 290 -4.61 27.41 -2.40
C LYS A 290 -5.71 26.82 -3.28
N ALA A 291 -5.41 26.52 -4.55
CA ALA A 291 -6.35 25.81 -5.43
C ALA A 291 -6.58 24.35 -5.00
N ARG A 292 -5.53 23.64 -4.53
CA ARG A 292 -5.66 22.27 -4.00
C ARG A 292 -6.52 22.21 -2.73
N ASP A 293 -6.45 23.24 -1.89
CA ASP A 293 -7.25 23.31 -0.66
C ASP A 293 -8.76 23.48 -0.92
N LEU A 294 -9.16 23.86 -2.15
CA LEU A 294 -10.57 24.07 -2.50
C LEU A 294 -11.33 22.77 -2.82
N ALA A 295 -10.65 21.71 -3.25
CA ALA A 295 -11.31 20.46 -3.66
C ALA A 295 -10.35 19.27 -3.54
N MET A 296 -10.87 18.12 -3.10
CA MET A 296 -10.10 16.89 -2.92
C MET A 296 -9.92 16.11 -4.23
N SER A 297 -10.72 16.41 -5.25
CA SER A 297 -10.69 15.74 -6.55
C SER A 297 -10.98 16.70 -7.71
N SER A 298 -10.65 16.29 -8.95
CA SER A 298 -10.91 17.11 -10.14
C SER A 298 -12.41 17.28 -10.43
N ALA A 299 -13.23 16.30 -10.03
CA ALA A 299 -14.68 16.35 -10.20
C ALA A 299 -15.37 17.34 -9.24
N GLU A 300 -14.82 17.52 -8.03
CA GLU A 300 -15.39 18.42 -7.02
C GLU A 300 -15.32 19.90 -7.43
N PHE A 301 -14.32 20.31 -8.23
CA PHE A 301 -14.24 21.67 -8.73
C PHE A 301 -15.45 22.07 -9.58
N ALA A 302 -16.12 21.13 -10.25
CA ALA A 302 -17.30 21.42 -11.07
C ALA A 302 -18.47 22.02 -10.26
N VAL A 303 -18.49 21.82 -8.93
CA VAL A 303 -19.52 22.37 -8.03
C VAL A 303 -19.24 23.83 -7.68
N HIS A 304 -18.00 24.30 -7.83
CA HIS A 304 -17.56 25.64 -7.42
C HIS A 304 -17.58 26.68 -8.54
N PHE A 305 -17.80 26.24 -9.78
CA PHE A 305 -17.80 27.10 -10.97
C PHE A 305 -19.12 26.95 -11.73
N ASP A 306 -19.55 28.01 -12.40
CA ASP A 306 -20.62 27.89 -13.38
C ASP A 306 -20.18 27.01 -14.58
N PRO A 307 -21.12 26.44 -15.35
CA PRO A 307 -20.78 25.49 -16.42
C PRO A 307 -19.85 26.06 -17.50
N GLU A 308 -19.96 27.35 -17.84
CA GLU A 308 -19.12 27.97 -18.87
C GLU A 308 -17.68 28.16 -18.37
N THR A 309 -17.54 28.66 -17.15
CA THR A 309 -16.24 28.78 -16.47
C THR A 309 -15.60 27.42 -16.27
N TRP A 310 -16.38 26.43 -15.86
CA TRP A 310 -15.88 25.07 -15.69
C TRP A 310 -15.36 24.50 -17.01
N GLN A 311 -16.10 24.64 -18.11
CA GLN A 311 -15.65 24.20 -19.43
C GLN A 311 -14.31 24.84 -19.84
N ALA A 312 -14.15 26.16 -19.60
CA ALA A 312 -12.89 26.85 -19.88
C ALA A 312 -11.72 26.31 -19.04
N ILE A 313 -11.97 25.97 -17.77
CA ILE A 313 -10.98 25.33 -16.88
C ILE A 313 -10.63 23.92 -17.37
N GLN A 314 -11.61 23.14 -17.84
CA GLN A 314 -11.37 21.81 -18.40
C GLN A 314 -10.48 21.88 -19.64
N ASP A 315 -10.79 22.77 -20.58
CA ASP A 315 -10.02 22.96 -21.81
C ASP A 315 -8.58 23.41 -21.49
N ARG A 316 -8.42 24.29 -20.50
CA ARG A 316 -7.11 24.75 -20.03
C ARG A 316 -6.31 23.63 -19.36
N SER A 317 -6.95 22.83 -18.51
CA SER A 317 -6.34 21.67 -17.86
C SER A 317 -5.78 20.68 -18.89
N LEU A 318 -6.56 20.37 -19.94
CA LEU A 318 -6.13 19.51 -21.04
C LEU A 318 -4.96 20.12 -21.84
N ALA A 319 -4.96 21.43 -22.07
CA ALA A 319 -3.85 22.12 -22.73
C ALA A 319 -2.55 22.04 -21.92
N ILE A 320 -2.63 22.22 -20.59
CA ILE A 320 -1.50 22.07 -19.67
C ILE A 320 -0.97 20.64 -19.69
N GLU A 321 -1.86 19.65 -19.65
CA GLU A 321 -1.47 18.24 -19.70
C GLU A 321 -0.73 17.91 -21.01
N LYS A 322 -1.25 18.40 -22.14
CA LYS A 322 -0.61 18.22 -23.46
C LYS A 322 0.78 18.85 -23.50
N ALA A 323 0.93 20.08 -23.00
CA ALA A 323 2.20 20.78 -22.94
C ALA A 323 3.22 20.06 -22.03
N ASN A 324 2.78 19.58 -20.87
CA ASN A 324 3.63 18.81 -19.94
C ASN A 324 4.12 17.50 -20.57
N ARG A 325 3.23 16.80 -21.29
CA ARG A 325 3.58 15.55 -21.98
C ARG A 325 4.57 15.77 -23.11
N GLU A 326 4.42 16.86 -23.86
CA GLU A 326 5.37 17.24 -24.92
C GLU A 326 6.75 17.59 -24.34
N LYS A 327 6.79 18.39 -23.28
CA LYS A 327 8.04 18.73 -22.57
C LYS A 327 8.75 17.50 -22.02
N GLN A 328 8.01 16.52 -21.48
CA GLN A 328 8.59 15.26 -21.03
C GLN A 328 9.20 14.47 -22.19
N ARG A 329 8.51 14.37 -23.34
CA ARG A 329 9.04 13.70 -24.54
C ARG A 329 10.30 14.38 -25.05
N GLU A 330 10.36 15.70 -25.07
CA GLU A 330 11.58 16.42 -25.47
C GLU A 330 12.74 16.19 -24.50
N LEU A 331 12.49 16.18 -23.19
CA LEU A 331 13.52 15.89 -22.19
C LEU A 331 14.05 14.46 -22.31
N GLU A 332 13.17 13.50 -22.59
CA GLU A 332 13.58 12.11 -22.87
C GLU A 332 14.37 12.02 -24.17
N ARG A 333 13.93 12.70 -25.24
CA ARG A 333 14.67 12.75 -26.50
C ARG A 333 16.06 13.34 -26.32
N ARG A 334 16.18 14.48 -25.62
CA ARG A 334 17.48 15.10 -25.29
C ARG A 334 18.35 14.20 -24.41
N LYS A 335 17.77 13.45 -23.47
CA LYS A 335 18.53 12.47 -22.67
C LYS A 335 19.05 11.32 -23.54
N GLN A 336 18.26 10.84 -24.48
CA GLN A 336 18.66 9.79 -25.42
C GLN A 336 19.75 10.29 -26.37
N GLU A 337 19.61 11.48 -26.95
CA GLU A 337 20.62 12.14 -27.78
C GLU A 337 21.95 12.31 -27.03
N ARG A 338 21.91 12.78 -25.77
CA ARG A 338 23.11 12.89 -24.91
C ARG A 338 23.75 11.54 -24.57
N ALA A 339 22.94 10.51 -24.36
CA ALA A 339 23.43 9.16 -24.09
C ALA A 339 24.09 8.53 -25.32
N LEU A 340 23.53 8.75 -26.50
CA LEU A 340 24.10 8.30 -27.78
C LEU A 340 25.40 9.04 -28.11
N ALA A 341 25.45 10.36 -27.92
CA ALA A 341 26.68 11.15 -28.10
C ALA A 341 27.81 10.71 -27.17
N LYS A 342 27.48 10.27 -25.95
CA LYS A 342 28.46 9.74 -24.97
C LYS A 342 28.93 8.31 -25.27
N ALA A 343 28.16 7.54 -26.06
CA ALA A 343 28.47 6.15 -26.41
C ALA A 343 29.18 6.01 -27.78
N GLY A 344 29.26 7.09 -28.56
CA GLY A 344 29.91 7.15 -29.88
C GLY A 344 31.31 7.79 -29.90
N LEU A 345 31.89 8.06 -28.72
CA LEU A 345 33.32 8.30 -28.47
C LEU A 345 33.85 7.08 -27.72
#